data_AF-A0A428Z7N8-F1
#
_entry.id   AF-A0A428Z7N8-F1
#
_cell.length_a   1.000
_cell.length_b   1.000
_cell.length_c   1.000
_cell.angle_alpha   90.00
_cell.angle_beta   90.00
_cell.angle_gamma   90.00
#
_symmetry.space_group_name_H-M   'P 1'
#
loop_
_entity.id
_entity.type
_entity.pdbx_description
1 polymer ?
#
loop_
_entity_poly.entity_id
_entity_poly.type
_entity_poly.pdbx_seq_one_letter_code
_entity_poly.pdbx_strand_id
1 'polypeptide(L)'
;MNAPTEVKVSLGVIGLGALLFVAVALAWDSQNLRLPIGAGIVAVAVCVGLIVRLRFVRVVTMVVTCLFAIVHLLIALSDAPPWWVRVVSGLLTAAYLYTAVLVNTEPARDYLESK
;
A
#
# COMPACT_ATOMS: atom_id res chain seq x y z
N MET A 1 17.11 5.49 -16.29
CA MET A 1 15.83 6.23 -16.50
C MET A 1 15.29 6.64 -15.14
N ASN A 2 15.06 7.93 -14.91
CA ASN A 2 14.42 8.40 -13.69
C ASN A 2 12.93 8.02 -13.73
N ALA A 3 12.49 7.13 -12.85
CA ALA A 3 11.06 6.85 -12.71
C ALA A 3 10.28 8.14 -12.37
N PRO A 4 9.03 8.30 -12.88
CA PRO A 4 8.17 9.41 -12.51
C PRO A 4 7.97 9.48 -10.99
N THR A 5 7.71 10.69 -10.49
CA THR A 5 7.51 10.94 -9.05
C THR A 5 6.33 10.13 -8.51
N GLU A 6 5.30 9.94 -9.30
CA GLU A 6 4.10 9.16 -8.98
C GLU A 6 4.43 7.71 -8.65
N VAL A 7 5.32 7.08 -9.42
CA VAL A 7 5.78 5.71 -9.18
C VAL A 7 6.68 5.64 -7.94
N LYS A 8 7.56 6.62 -7.75
CA LYS A 8 8.45 6.71 -6.58
C LYS A 8 7.67 6.90 -5.27
N VAL A 9 6.68 7.80 -5.27
CA VAL A 9 5.79 8.05 -4.13
C VAL A 9 4.96 6.80 -3.86
N SER A 10 4.41 6.16 -4.89
CA SER A 10 3.67 4.90 -4.75
C SER A 10 4.51 3.79 -4.12
N LEU A 11 5.77 3.63 -4.54
CA LEU A 11 6.72 2.70 -3.93
C LEU A 11 6.95 3.01 -2.44
N GLY A 12 7.15 4.29 -2.12
CA GLY A 12 7.32 4.76 -0.75
C GLY A 12 6.10 4.46 0.12
N VAL A 13 4.90 4.79 -0.36
CA VAL A 13 3.64 4.56 0.36
C VAL A 13 3.39 3.06 0.57
N ILE A 14 3.57 2.23 -0.46
CA ILE A 14 3.33 0.79 -0.35
C ILE A 14 4.33 0.15 0.62
N GLY A 15 5.62 0.45 0.45
CA GLY A 15 6.68 -0.10 1.28
C GLY A 15 6.60 0.37 2.73
N LEU A 16 6.58 1.70 2.96
CA LEU A 16 6.51 2.26 4.31
C LEU A 16 5.18 1.98 4.98
N GLY A 17 4.07 1.98 4.23
CA GLY A 17 2.75 1.64 4.78
C GLY A 17 2.68 0.21 5.28
N ALA A 18 3.26 -0.74 4.54
CA ALA A 18 3.32 -2.13 4.98
C ALA A 18 4.22 -2.32 6.22
N LEU A 19 5.38 -1.65 6.25
CA LEU A 19 6.25 -1.65 7.43
C LEU A 19 5.55 -1.04 8.65
N LEU A 20 4.86 0.08 8.45
CA LEU A 20 4.09 0.73 9.51
C LEU A 20 2.97 -0.19 10.01
N PHE A 21 2.28 -0.91 9.13
CA PHE A 21 1.24 -1.84 9.54
C PHE A 21 1.79 -2.97 10.43
N VAL A 22 2.95 -3.53 10.07
CA VAL A 22 3.64 -4.52 10.92
C VAL A 22 4.06 -3.91 12.26
N ALA A 23 4.62 -2.69 12.25
CA ALA A 23 5.04 -2.01 13.49
C ALA A 23 3.86 -1.73 14.43
N VAL A 24 2.73 -1.27 13.88
CA VAL A 24 1.49 -1.04 14.65
C VAL A 24 0.96 -2.35 15.24
N ALA A 25 0.96 -3.43 14.46
CA ALA A 25 0.53 -4.74 14.95
C ALA A 25 1.44 -5.26 16.06
N LEU A 26 2.77 -5.10 15.93
CA LEU A 26 3.71 -5.45 17.00
C LEU A 26 3.48 -4.63 18.28
N ALA A 27 3.08 -3.36 18.14
CA ALA A 27 2.87 -2.47 19.29
C ALA A 27 1.54 -2.68 20.01
N TRP A 28 0.48 -3.09 19.30
CA TRP A 28 -0.87 -3.22 19.86
C TRP A 28 -1.34 -4.68 20.00
N ASP A 29 -1.08 -5.53 19.02
CA ASP A 29 -1.64 -6.89 18.92
C ASP A 29 -0.62 -7.89 18.35
N SER A 30 0.47 -8.06 19.10
CA SER A 30 1.64 -8.87 18.68
C SER A 30 1.34 -10.36 18.51
N GLN A 31 0.17 -10.83 18.96
CA GLN A 31 -0.29 -12.20 18.77
C GLN A 31 -0.92 -12.42 17.37
N ASN A 32 -1.37 -11.36 16.70
CA ASN A 32 -2.07 -11.42 15.42
C ASN A 32 -1.26 -10.81 14.25
N LEU A 33 -0.06 -11.34 14.03
CA LEU A 33 0.84 -10.84 12.98
C LEU A 33 0.59 -11.43 11.58
N ARG A 34 -0.29 -12.42 11.44
CA ARG A 34 -0.52 -13.12 10.16
C ARG A 34 -0.96 -12.16 9.05
N LEU A 35 -1.91 -11.29 9.34
CA LEU A 35 -2.45 -10.34 8.36
C LEU A 35 -1.41 -9.25 7.99
N PRO A 36 -0.76 -8.56 8.94
CA PRO A 36 0.30 -7.60 8.63
C PRO A 36 1.48 -8.20 7.85
N ILE A 37 1.95 -9.39 8.24
CA ILE A 37 3.06 -10.06 7.55
C ILE A 37 2.64 -10.47 6.12
N GLY A 38 1.44 -11.03 5.96
CA GLY A 38 0.89 -11.37 4.65
C GLY A 38 0.78 -10.15 3.74
N ALA A 39 0.26 -9.03 4.27
CA ALA A 39 0.22 -7.76 3.56
C ALA A 39 1.63 -7.26 3.20
N GLY A 40 2.61 -7.41 4.10
CA GLY A 40 4.01 -7.09 3.84
C GLY A 40 4.60 -7.86 2.66
N ILE A 41 4.36 -9.18 2.59
CA ILE A 41 4.84 -10.01 1.48
C ILE A 41 4.22 -9.55 0.15
N VAL A 42 2.90 -9.30 0.15
CA VAL A 42 2.19 -8.80 -1.05
C VAL A 42 2.72 -7.42 -1.45
N ALA A 43 2.96 -6.53 -0.48
CA ALA A 43 3.52 -5.20 -0.72
C ALA A 43 4.91 -5.27 -1.39
N VAL A 44 5.78 -6.17 -0.91
CA VAL A 44 7.09 -6.42 -1.53
C VAL A 44 6.94 -6.87 -2.97
N ALA A 45 6.06 -7.84 -3.25
CA ALA A 45 5.81 -8.33 -4.60
C ALA A 45 5.34 -7.20 -5.55
N VAL A 46 4.44 -6.33 -5.07
CA VAL A 46 3.96 -5.16 -5.83
C VAL A 46 5.10 -4.17 -6.08
N CYS A 47 5.90 -3.84 -5.07
CA CYS A 47 7.06 -2.96 -5.21
C CYS A 47 8.06 -3.49 -6.24
N VAL A 48 8.39 -4.78 -6.19
CA VAL A 48 9.26 -5.43 -7.18
C VAL A 48 8.64 -5.34 -8.57
N GLY A 49 7.34 -5.60 -8.71
CA GLY A 49 6.63 -5.47 -9.98
C GLY A 49 6.70 -4.06 -10.57
N LEU A 50 6.61 -3.02 -9.72
CA LEU A 50 6.68 -1.62 -10.14
C LEU A 50 8.09 -1.25 -10.60
N ILE A 51 9.12 -1.76 -9.92
CA ILE A 51 10.53 -1.55 -10.27
C ILE A 51 10.87 -2.24 -11.60
N VAL A 52 10.41 -3.48 -11.80
CA VAL A 52 10.71 -4.29 -13.00
C VAL A 52 9.76 -3.99 -14.18
N ARG A 53 8.71 -3.20 -13.95
CA ARG A 53 7.72 -2.78 -14.97
C ARG A 53 7.05 -3.98 -15.65
N LEU A 54 6.45 -4.87 -14.84
CA LEU A 54 5.71 -6.03 -15.35
C LEU A 54 4.44 -5.60 -16.13
N ARG A 55 4.06 -6.35 -17.17
CA ARG A 55 3.00 -6.00 -18.14
C ARG A 55 1.62 -5.69 -17.53
N PHE A 56 1.34 -6.18 -16.33
CA PHE A 56 0.07 -5.94 -15.61
C PHE A 56 0.24 -5.24 -14.26
N VAL A 57 1.44 -4.73 -13.96
CA VAL A 57 1.74 -4.22 -12.62
C VAL A 57 0.81 -3.09 -12.23
N ARG A 58 0.45 -2.17 -13.14
CA ARG A 58 -0.44 -1.05 -12.81
C ARG A 58 -1.77 -1.53 -12.22
N VAL A 59 -2.43 -2.46 -12.91
CA VAL A 59 -3.74 -3.00 -12.50
C VAL A 59 -3.60 -3.77 -11.19
N VAL A 60 -2.55 -4.59 -11.06
CA VAL A 60 -2.27 -5.33 -9.81
C VAL A 60 -2.06 -4.36 -8.65
N THR A 61 -1.27 -3.31 -8.83
CA THR A 61 -1.02 -2.28 -7.81
C THR A 61 -2.33 -1.63 -7.38
N MET A 62 -3.18 -1.20 -8.32
CA MET A 62 -4.47 -0.59 -7.98
C MET A 62 -5.35 -1.54 -7.16
N VAL A 63 -5.48 -2.80 -7.59
CA VAL A 63 -6.30 -3.79 -6.88
C VAL A 63 -5.76 -4.00 -5.47
N VAL A 64 -4.45 -4.21 -5.33
CA VAL A 64 -3.83 -4.46 -4.03
C VAL A 64 -3.96 -3.26 -3.10
N THR A 65 -3.68 -2.04 -3.57
CA THR A 65 -3.78 -0.85 -2.70
C THR A 65 -5.23 -0.55 -2.33
N CYS A 66 -6.20 -0.82 -3.19
CA CYS A 66 -7.62 -0.78 -2.81
C CYS A 66 -7.95 -1.80 -1.72
N LEU A 67 -7.45 -3.03 -1.81
CA LEU A 67 -7.65 -4.05 -0.77
C LEU A 67 -6.99 -3.63 0.56
N PHE A 68 -5.77 -3.11 0.53
CA PHE A 68 -5.10 -2.59 1.73
C PHE A 68 -5.84 -1.40 2.33
N ALA A 69 -6.35 -0.49 1.50
CA ALA A 69 -7.17 0.61 1.96
C ALA A 69 -8.45 0.11 2.66
N ILE A 70 -9.13 -0.89 2.09
CA ILE A 70 -10.33 -1.48 2.72
C ILE A 70 -9.97 -2.12 4.07
N VAL A 71 -8.89 -2.90 4.15
CA VAL A 71 -8.43 -3.51 5.41
C VAL A 71 -8.19 -2.44 6.48
N HIS A 72 -7.46 -1.38 6.14
CA HIS A 72 -7.20 -0.30 7.08
C HIS A 72 -8.44 0.52 7.43
N LEU A 73 -9.37 0.69 6.49
CA LEU A 73 -10.64 1.36 6.74
C LEU A 73 -11.47 0.58 7.76
N LEU A 74 -11.53 -0.75 7.63
CA LEU A 74 -12.20 -1.63 8.59
C LEU A 74 -11.58 -1.52 9.98
N ILE A 75 -10.25 -1.44 10.07
CA ILE A 75 -9.55 -1.22 11.35
C ILE A 75 -9.88 0.17 11.93
N ALA A 76 -9.89 1.22 11.09
CA ALA A 76 -10.18 2.58 11.52
C ALA A 76 -11.61 2.76 12.04
N LEU A 77 -12.58 2.07 11.42
CA LEU A 77 -13.99 2.12 11.80
C LEU A 77 -14.35 1.17 12.94
N SER A 78 -13.51 0.17 13.24
CA SER A 78 -13.73 -0.76 14.35
C SER A 78 -13.56 -0.08 15.71
N ASP A 79 -14.37 -0.48 16.69
CA ASP A 79 -14.26 -0.02 18.08
C ASP A 79 -13.30 -0.85 18.94
N ALA A 80 -12.76 -1.95 18.40
CA ALA A 80 -11.82 -2.80 19.15
C ALA A 80 -10.42 -2.18 19.34
N PRO A 81 -9.80 -1.52 18.34
CA PRO A 81 -8.46 -0.95 18.50
C PRO A 81 -8.46 0.40 19.24
N PRO A 82 -7.34 0.80 19.88
CA PRO A 82 -7.15 2.11 20.46
C PRO A 82 -7.29 3.21 19.41
N TRP A 83 -7.68 4.39 19.86
CA TRP A 83 -7.88 5.55 19.00
C TRP A 83 -6.68 5.83 18.08
N TRP A 84 -5.44 5.66 18.56
CA TRP A 84 -4.24 5.95 17.76
C TRP A 84 -4.04 4.93 16.62
N VAL A 85 -4.37 3.64 16.83
CA VAL A 85 -4.32 2.59 15.79
C VAL A 85 -5.34 2.92 14.69
N ARG A 86 -6.53 3.38 15.10
CA ARG A 86 -7.60 3.79 14.20
C ARG A 86 -7.18 4.99 13.35
N VAL A 87 -6.55 6.00 13.96
CA VAL A 87 -6.01 7.18 13.27
C VAL A 87 -4.94 6.78 12.26
N VAL A 88 -3.96 5.96 12.65
CA VAL A 88 -2.91 5.48 11.75
C VAL A 88 -3.51 4.70 10.58
N SER A 89 -4.49 3.84 10.85
CA SER A 89 -5.17 3.08 9.79
C SER A 89 -6.00 3.98 8.87
N GLY A 90 -6.65 5.03 9.39
CA GLY A 90 -7.32 6.04 8.57
C GLY A 90 -6.36 6.75 7.62
N LEU A 91 -5.17 7.13 8.11
CA LEU A 91 -4.13 7.73 7.27
C LEU A 91 -3.60 6.76 6.20
N LEU A 92 -3.36 5.49 6.56
CA LEU A 92 -2.94 4.46 5.62
C LEU A 92 -4.00 4.20 4.54
N THR A 93 -5.28 4.23 4.91
CA THR A 93 -6.40 4.13 3.95
C THR A 93 -6.30 5.22 2.89
N ALA A 94 -6.16 6.49 3.31
CA ALA A 94 -6.03 7.61 2.39
C ALA A 94 -4.78 7.49 1.51
N ALA A 95 -3.65 7.09 2.09
CA ALA A 95 -2.39 6.93 1.36
C ALA A 95 -2.47 5.83 0.29
N TYR A 96 -3.09 4.68 0.60
CA TYR A 96 -3.26 3.59 -0.35
C TYR A 96 -4.25 3.94 -1.48
N LEU A 97 -5.34 4.64 -1.19
CA LEU A 97 -6.24 5.15 -2.24
C LEU A 97 -5.54 6.17 -3.12
N TYR A 98 -4.77 7.09 -2.52
CA TYR A 98 -3.98 8.05 -3.28
C TYR A 98 -2.96 7.35 -4.18
N THR A 99 -2.37 6.24 -3.73
CA THR A 99 -1.48 5.42 -4.56
C THR A 99 -2.21 4.86 -5.78
N ALA A 100 -3.44 4.36 -5.63
CA ALA A 100 -4.24 3.89 -6.76
C ALA A 100 -4.48 5.00 -7.81
N VAL A 101 -4.68 6.24 -7.35
CA VAL A 101 -4.81 7.42 -8.21
C VAL A 101 -3.47 7.73 -8.90
N LEU A 102 -2.36 7.76 -8.15
CA LEU A 102 -1.03 8.07 -8.68
C LEU A 102 -0.61 7.10 -9.79
N VAL A 103 -0.85 5.80 -9.62
CA VAL A 103 -0.49 4.82 -10.67
C VAL A 103 -1.43 4.89 -11.88
N ASN A 104 -2.54 5.62 -11.81
CA ASN A 104 -3.44 5.88 -12.93
C ASN A 104 -3.12 7.16 -13.72
N THR A 105 -2.20 8.01 -13.24
CA THR A 105 -1.89 9.26 -13.93
C THR A 105 -1.15 8.96 -15.25
N GLU A 106 -1.28 9.88 -16.22
CA GLU A 106 -0.64 9.73 -17.54
C GLU A 106 0.86 9.43 -17.45
N PRO A 107 1.69 10.16 -16.66
CA PRO A 107 3.12 9.84 -16.55
C PRO A 107 3.40 8.43 -16.02
N ALA A 108 2.61 7.95 -15.05
CA ALA A 108 2.77 6.61 -14.50
C ALA A 108 2.32 5.55 -15.50
N ARG A 109 1.21 5.77 -16.21
CA ARG A 109 0.70 4.85 -17.24
C ARG A 109 1.70 4.69 -18.37
N ASP A 110 2.19 5.79 -18.93
CA ASP A 110 3.18 5.78 -19.99
C ASP A 110 4.45 5.08 -19.51
N TYR A 111 4.93 5.38 -18.29
CA TYR A 111 6.09 4.71 -17.76
C TYR A 111 5.87 3.20 -17.53
N LEU A 112 4.69 2.74 -17.15
CA LEU A 112 4.48 1.31 -16.85
C LEU A 112 4.11 0.49 -18.09
N GLU A 113 3.55 1.10 -19.12
CA GLU A 113 3.02 0.40 -20.31
C GLU A 113 3.87 0.55 -21.58
N SER A 114 4.74 1.56 -21.68
CA SER A 114 5.55 1.84 -22.89
C SER A 114 6.74 0.90 -23.12
N LYS A 115 6.61 -0.38 -22.75
CA LYS A 115 7.73 -1.33 -22.83
C LYS A 115 8.20 -1.61 -24.25
#